data_AF-A0AA34X1U8-F1
#
_entry.id   AF-A0AA34X1U8-F1
#
_cell.length_a   1.000
_cell.length_b   1.000
_cell.length_c   1.000
_cell.angle_alpha   90.00
_cell.angle_beta   90.00
_cell.angle_gamma   90.00
#
_symmetry.space_group_name_H-M   'P 1'
#
loop_
_entity.id
_entity.type
_entity.pdbx_description
1 polymer ?
#
loop_
_entity_poly.entity_id
_entity_poly.type
_entity_poly.pdbx_seq_one_letter_code
_entity_poly.pdbx_strand_id
1 'polypeptide(L)'
;MSQISLDIQCQECPIRHRAVCAKCDSDELEALELIKYYRNYEAGQSIAWAGDELTFVASVVRGVASLSQTLEDGRTQMVGLLLPSDFIGRPGRANSPYDVIAVSDVTLCCFRRKPFEQLLMTTPHVAERLLDMTLDELDAAREWMLILGRKTAREKIASLLAIIARRESVIGMSPLSGQININLPLTREAMADYLGLTLETVSRQISALKREGIIHLDGKRRIRVDDFQALLLETGDDMDGGMIP
;
A
#
# COMPACT_ATOMS: atom_id res chain seq x y z
N MET A 1 8.48 -14.92 10.65
CA MET A 1 8.52 -13.45 10.54
C MET A 1 9.83 -13.00 11.14
N SER A 2 10.84 -12.77 10.31
CA SER A 2 12.13 -12.23 10.77
C SER A 2 11.95 -10.77 11.17
N GLN A 3 12.39 -10.42 12.39
CA GLN A 3 12.61 -9.02 12.75
C GLN A 3 13.67 -8.48 11.78
N ILE A 4 13.30 -7.47 11.01
CA ILE A 4 14.27 -6.66 10.27
C ILE A 4 15.13 -5.96 11.32
N SER A 5 16.44 -6.14 11.24
CA SER A 5 17.38 -5.36 12.04
C SER A 5 17.17 -3.89 11.72
N LEU A 6 17.16 -3.03 12.74
CA LEU A 6 17.01 -1.58 12.62
C LEU A 6 18.19 -0.90 11.88
N ASP A 7 19.08 -1.68 11.26
CA ASP A 7 20.32 -1.30 10.59
C ASP A 7 20.36 -1.76 9.11
N ILE A 8 19.21 -1.99 8.45
CA ILE A 8 19.22 -2.22 6.99
C ILE A 8 19.72 -0.95 6.29
N GLN A 9 20.86 -1.04 5.61
CA GLN A 9 21.38 0.03 4.77
C GLN A 9 20.47 0.25 3.55
N CYS A 10 20.37 1.49 3.07
CA CYS A 10 19.58 1.82 1.87
C CYS A 10 19.93 0.93 0.67
N GLN A 11 21.19 0.49 0.55
CA GLN A 11 21.63 -0.36 -0.56
C GLN A 11 20.99 -1.75 -0.57
N GLU A 12 20.72 -2.32 0.61
CA GLU A 12 20.15 -3.67 0.80
C GLU A 12 18.65 -3.63 1.12
N CYS A 13 18.03 -2.46 0.99
CA CYS A 13 16.64 -2.26 1.38
C CYS A 13 15.67 -3.07 0.49
N PRO A 14 14.78 -3.92 1.06
CA PRO A 14 13.93 -4.82 0.29
C PRO A 14 12.90 -4.09 -0.59
N ILE A 15 12.55 -2.85 -0.23
CA ILE A 15 11.61 -2.02 -1.00
C ILE A 15 12.31 -1.10 -2.01
N ARG A 16 13.66 -1.10 -2.09
CA ARG A 16 14.44 -0.11 -2.84
C ARG A 16 13.94 0.02 -4.27
N HIS A 17 13.68 -1.07 -4.97
CA HIS A 17 13.29 -1.07 -6.38
C HIS A 17 11.96 -0.37 -6.69
N ARG A 18 11.13 -0.05 -5.68
CA ARG A 18 9.86 0.66 -5.85
C ARG A 18 9.72 1.90 -4.98
N ALA A 19 10.49 2.03 -3.92
CA ALA A 19 10.41 3.15 -3.00
C ALA A 19 10.88 4.47 -3.66
N VAL A 20 10.84 5.55 -2.89
CA VAL A 20 11.27 6.88 -3.32
C VAL A 20 12.75 6.92 -3.77
N CYS A 21 13.56 5.98 -3.30
CA CYS A 21 14.98 5.85 -3.63
C CYS A 21 15.29 4.90 -4.80
N ALA A 22 14.27 4.45 -5.56
CA ALA A 22 14.44 3.43 -6.60
C ALA A 22 15.35 3.84 -7.75
N LYS A 23 15.36 5.14 -8.09
CA LYS A 23 16.18 5.71 -9.17
C LYS A 23 17.51 6.28 -8.68
N CYS A 24 17.81 6.15 -7.39
CA CYS A 24 18.99 6.79 -6.82
C CYS A 24 20.30 6.09 -7.16
N ASP A 25 21.29 6.90 -7.50
CA ASP A 25 22.70 6.49 -7.58
C ASP A 25 23.31 6.30 -6.17
N SER A 26 24.50 5.72 -6.11
CA SER A 26 25.14 5.34 -4.84
C SER A 26 25.39 6.52 -3.89
N ASP A 27 25.84 7.66 -4.41
CA ASP A 27 26.08 8.89 -3.65
C ASP A 27 24.77 9.52 -3.15
N GLU A 28 23.71 9.49 -3.95
CA GLU A 28 22.38 9.94 -3.57
C GLU A 28 21.79 9.07 -2.43
N LEU A 29 22.06 7.76 -2.45
CA LEU A 29 21.65 6.85 -1.38
C LEU A 29 22.41 7.07 -0.08
N GLU A 30 23.70 7.40 -0.17
CA GLU A 30 24.48 7.81 1.00
C GLU A 30 23.90 9.09 1.61
N ALA A 31 23.52 10.07 0.78
CA ALA A 31 22.86 11.28 1.26
C ALA A 31 21.51 10.99 1.95
N LEU A 32 20.71 10.07 1.39
CA LEU A 32 19.47 9.61 2.02
C LEU A 32 19.73 8.86 3.35
N GLU A 33 20.75 8.01 3.39
CA GLU A 33 21.15 7.24 4.58
C GLU A 33 21.47 8.17 5.76
N LEU A 34 22.17 9.28 5.52
CA LEU A 34 22.54 10.26 6.55
C LEU A 34 21.32 10.93 7.22
N ILE A 35 20.19 11.00 6.52
CA ILE A 35 18.96 11.65 7.01
C ILE A 35 17.86 10.63 7.36
N LYS A 36 18.15 9.34 7.18
CA LYS A 36 17.27 8.20 7.42
C LYS A 36 17.21 7.87 8.92
N TYR A 37 16.05 7.39 9.35
CA TYR A 37 15.89 6.63 10.58
C TYR A 37 14.66 5.73 10.47
N TYR A 38 14.60 4.65 11.25
CA TYR A 38 13.44 3.78 11.28
C TYR A 38 12.46 4.15 12.40
N ARG A 39 11.16 3.96 12.15
CA ARG A 39 10.12 3.96 13.19
C ARG A 39 9.23 2.74 13.04
N ASN A 40 8.86 2.15 14.17
CA ASN A 40 7.94 1.03 14.23
C ASN A 40 6.64 1.46 14.91
N TYR A 41 5.53 0.94 14.41
CA TYR A 41 4.20 1.16 14.94
C TYR A 41 3.49 -0.19 15.07
N GLU A 42 2.86 -0.44 16.21
CA GLU A 42 2.04 -1.63 16.41
C GLU A 42 0.69 -1.46 15.71
N ALA A 43 0.05 -2.57 15.34
CA ALA A 43 -1.30 -2.54 14.79
C ALA A 43 -2.27 -1.73 15.70
N GLY A 44 -2.98 -0.77 15.11
CA GLY A 44 -3.89 0.16 15.77
C GLY A 44 -3.25 1.48 16.21
N GLN A 45 -1.91 1.62 16.18
CA GLN A 45 -1.26 2.88 16.56
C GLN A 45 -1.42 3.95 15.47
N SER A 46 -1.60 5.20 15.92
CA SER A 46 -1.59 6.36 15.03
C SER A 46 -0.15 6.71 14.63
N ILE A 47 0.07 6.85 13.32
CA ILE A 47 1.31 7.35 12.73
C ILE A 47 1.25 8.88 12.64
N ALA A 48 0.09 9.43 12.28
CA ALA A 48 -0.20 10.86 12.24
C ALA A 48 -1.73 11.09 12.25
N TRP A 49 -2.18 12.20 12.82
CA TRP A 49 -3.57 12.66 12.70
C TRP A 49 -3.70 13.72 11.60
N ALA A 50 -4.89 13.86 11.04
CA ALA A 50 -5.20 14.94 10.13
C ALA A 50 -4.95 16.29 10.82
N GLY A 51 -4.16 17.16 10.19
CA GLY A 51 -3.72 18.44 10.73
C GLY A 51 -2.37 18.41 11.45
N ASP A 52 -1.86 17.24 11.86
CA ASP A 52 -0.56 17.14 12.52
C ASP A 52 0.56 17.64 11.61
N GLU A 53 1.55 18.34 12.18
CA GLU A 53 2.78 18.67 11.46
C GLU A 53 3.64 17.41 11.27
N LEU A 54 3.82 17.01 10.01
CA LEU A 54 4.69 15.91 9.64
C LEU A 54 6.14 16.40 9.56
N THR A 55 6.90 16.16 10.63
CA THR A 55 8.34 16.48 10.72
C THR A 55 9.23 15.53 9.90
N PHE A 56 8.64 14.55 9.24
CA PHE A 56 9.30 13.56 8.39
C PHE A 56 8.47 13.24 7.15
N VAL A 57 9.13 12.68 6.15
CA VAL A 57 8.50 11.88 5.11
C VAL A 57 8.95 10.43 5.29
N ALA A 58 8.22 9.46 4.77
CA ALA A 58 8.59 8.07 4.94
C ALA A 58 8.17 7.17 3.79
N SER A 59 8.82 6.01 3.67
CA SER A 59 8.30 4.88 2.91
C SER A 59 7.90 3.75 3.86
N VAL A 60 6.79 3.07 3.57
CA VAL A 60 6.42 1.84 4.29
C VAL A 60 7.37 0.72 3.87
N VAL A 61 8.09 0.12 4.81
CA VAL A 61 9.02 -0.98 4.55
C VAL A 61 8.35 -2.32 4.76
N ARG A 62 7.52 -2.41 5.79
CA ARG A 62 6.76 -3.60 6.15
C ARG A 62 5.44 -3.17 6.79
N GLY A 63 4.45 -4.04 6.67
CA GLY A 63 3.12 -3.81 7.22
C GLY A 63 2.28 -2.95 6.30
N VAL A 64 1.17 -2.46 6.84
CA VAL A 64 0.18 -1.67 6.12
C VAL A 64 -0.37 -0.61 7.02
N ALA A 65 -0.49 0.61 6.48
CA ALA A 65 -1.19 1.71 7.12
C ALA A 65 -2.42 2.10 6.29
N SER A 66 -3.44 2.65 6.92
CA SER A 66 -4.60 3.24 6.26
C SER A 66 -4.47 4.75 6.22
N LEU A 67 -5.00 5.36 5.16
CA LEU A 67 -5.34 6.77 5.10
C LEU A 67 -6.83 6.89 5.33
N SER A 68 -7.24 7.60 6.38
CA SER A 68 -8.64 7.80 6.72
C SER A 68 -8.96 9.28 6.88
N GLN A 69 -10.20 9.63 6.58
CA GLN A 69 -10.74 10.95 6.83
C GLN A 69 -11.93 10.84 7.79
N THR A 70 -11.93 11.72 8.79
CA THR A 70 -13.03 11.86 9.74
C THR A 70 -13.93 13.02 9.29
N LEU A 71 -15.23 12.76 9.16
CA LEU A 71 -16.26 13.76 8.84
C LEU A 71 -16.68 14.53 10.10
N GLU A 72 -17.32 15.69 9.91
CA GLU A 72 -17.80 16.53 11.02
C GLU A 72 -18.78 15.82 11.96
N ASP A 73 -19.54 14.85 11.44
CA ASP A 73 -20.48 14.03 12.21
C ASP A 73 -19.82 12.82 12.90
N GLY A 74 -18.49 12.72 12.85
CA GLY A 74 -17.69 11.69 13.49
C GLY A 74 -17.61 10.38 12.71
N ARG A 75 -18.27 10.26 11.54
CA ARG A 75 -18.06 9.11 10.66
C ARG A 75 -16.65 9.14 10.08
N THR A 76 -16.02 7.99 9.99
CA THR A 76 -14.72 7.82 9.35
C THR A 76 -14.88 7.09 8.03
N GLN A 77 -14.01 7.41 7.08
CA GLN A 77 -13.89 6.69 5.81
C GLN A 77 -12.42 6.43 5.52
N MET A 78 -12.07 5.17 5.31
CA MET A 78 -10.77 4.83 4.74
C MET A 78 -10.75 5.23 3.25
N VAL A 79 -9.83 6.11 2.88
CA VAL A 79 -9.66 6.65 1.52
C VAL A 79 -8.45 6.07 0.80
N GLY A 80 -7.56 5.39 1.52
CA GLY A 80 -6.38 4.77 0.94
C GLY A 80 -5.75 3.71 1.84
N LEU A 81 -4.93 2.87 1.23
CA LEU A 81 -4.06 1.91 1.91
C LEU A 81 -2.63 2.13 1.45
N LEU A 82 -1.74 2.20 2.42
CA LEU A 82 -0.30 2.31 2.22
C LEU A 82 0.32 0.93 2.44
N LEU A 83 0.82 0.35 1.37
CA LEU A 83 1.51 -0.95 1.33
C LEU A 83 3.04 -0.73 1.24
N PRO A 84 3.85 -1.78 1.36
CA PRO A 84 5.30 -1.62 1.25
C PRO A 84 5.72 -0.92 -0.05
N SER A 85 6.67 0.00 0.07
CA SER A 85 7.15 0.97 -0.94
C SER A 85 6.31 2.24 -1.10
N ASP A 86 5.10 2.30 -0.55
CA ASP A 86 4.28 3.52 -0.63
C ASP A 86 4.87 4.64 0.23
N PHE A 87 4.64 5.88 -0.21
CA PHE A 87 5.21 7.08 0.39
C PHE A 87 4.21 7.79 1.32
N ILE A 88 4.71 8.32 2.43
CA ILE A 88 3.96 9.08 3.43
C ILE A 88 4.55 10.48 3.50
N GLY A 89 3.66 11.47 3.39
CA GLY A 89 3.99 12.89 3.45
C GLY A 89 4.03 13.55 2.07
N ARG A 90 4.09 14.87 2.07
CA ARG A 90 4.11 15.69 0.85
C ARG A 90 5.14 16.81 0.99
N PRO A 91 6.26 16.77 0.24
CA PRO A 91 7.19 17.89 0.17
C PRO A 91 6.45 19.19 -0.16
N GLY A 92 6.76 20.28 0.55
CA GLY A 92 6.06 21.57 0.44
C GLY A 92 4.73 21.69 1.18
N ARG A 93 4.14 20.62 1.73
CA ARG A 93 2.99 20.68 2.66
C ARG A 93 3.35 20.11 4.03
N ALA A 94 3.37 20.95 5.06
CA ALA A 94 3.79 20.58 6.40
C ALA A 94 2.83 19.59 7.10
N ASN A 95 1.53 19.79 6.95
CA ASN A 95 0.52 19.05 7.70
C ASN A 95 0.02 17.79 6.98
N SER A 96 -0.30 16.75 7.74
CA SER A 96 -0.98 15.56 7.23
C SER A 96 -2.42 15.91 6.83
N PRO A 97 -2.87 15.57 5.61
CA PRO A 97 -4.27 15.76 5.22
C PRO A 97 -5.21 14.66 5.76
N TYR A 98 -4.66 13.53 6.22
CA TYR A 98 -5.40 12.34 6.63
C TYR A 98 -4.93 11.83 7.98
N ASP A 99 -5.80 11.08 8.63
CA ASP A 99 -5.42 10.19 9.73
C ASP A 99 -4.67 8.99 9.12
N VAL A 100 -3.48 8.71 9.63
CA VAL A 100 -2.63 7.61 9.19
C VAL A 100 -2.51 6.61 10.33
N ILE A 101 -3.13 5.44 10.19
CA ILE A 101 -3.20 4.42 11.25
C ILE A 101 -2.52 3.15 10.78
N ALA A 102 -1.69 2.54 11.63
CA ALA A 102 -1.11 1.23 11.36
C ALA A 102 -2.21 0.14 11.40
N VAL A 103 -2.52 -0.49 10.27
CA VAL A 103 -3.52 -1.58 10.18
C VAL A 103 -2.92 -2.93 10.62
N SER A 104 -1.61 -3.06 10.47
CA SER A 104 -0.79 -4.15 10.99
C SER A 104 0.48 -3.56 11.63
N ASP A 105 1.38 -4.38 12.15
CA ASP A 105 2.68 -3.87 12.60
C ASP A 105 3.43 -3.26 11.43
N VAL A 106 3.70 -1.96 11.50
CA VAL A 106 4.31 -1.16 10.44
C VAL A 106 5.74 -0.81 10.81
N THR A 107 6.64 -0.96 9.84
CA THR A 107 7.99 -0.39 9.88
C THR A 107 8.09 0.67 8.80
N LEU A 108 8.43 1.90 9.19
CA LEU A 108 8.67 3.03 8.29
C LEU A 108 10.16 3.31 8.18
N CYS A 109 10.62 3.52 6.94
CA CYS A 109 11.88 4.20 6.65
C CYS A 109 11.59 5.69 6.56
N CYS A 110 11.91 6.44 7.62
CA CYS A 110 11.65 7.87 7.71
C CYS A 110 12.88 8.68 7.27
N PHE A 111 12.64 9.79 6.59
CA PHE A 111 13.64 10.82 6.31
C PHE A 111 13.25 12.11 7.02
N ARG A 112 14.22 12.78 7.65
CA ARG A 112 13.97 14.11 8.24
C ARG A 112 13.48 15.07 7.15
N ARG A 113 12.36 15.73 7.38
CA ARG A 113 11.68 16.52 6.34
C ARG A 113 12.57 17.59 5.72
N LYS A 114 13.12 18.51 6.53
CA LYS A 114 13.89 19.66 6.02
C LYS A 114 15.10 19.21 5.18
N PRO A 115 15.95 18.27 5.65
CA PRO A 115 17.02 17.73 4.81
C PRO A 115 16.52 17.04 3.54
N PHE A 116 15.42 16.29 3.61
CA PHE A 116 14.84 15.64 2.43
C PHE A 116 14.35 16.66 1.40
N GLU A 117 13.67 17.72 1.82
CA GLU A 117 13.24 18.80 0.93
C GLU A 117 14.43 19.54 0.30
N GLN A 118 15.54 19.70 1.02
CA GLN A 118 16.79 20.24 0.45
C GLN A 118 17.40 19.28 -0.57
N LEU A 119 17.42 17.98 -0.27
CA LEU A 119 17.92 16.94 -1.18
C LEU A 119 17.15 16.92 -2.51
N LEU A 120 15.83 17.12 -2.48
CA LEU A 120 15.01 17.21 -3.70
C LEU A 120 15.46 18.31 -4.66
N MET A 121 16.05 19.40 -4.14
CA MET A 121 16.53 20.51 -4.97
C MET A 121 17.83 20.19 -5.68
N THR A 122 18.59 19.20 -5.20
CA THR A 122 19.91 18.83 -5.72
C THR A 122 19.95 17.45 -6.35
N THR A 123 18.87 16.68 -6.25
CA THR A 123 18.83 15.25 -6.59
C THR A 123 17.63 14.95 -7.50
N PRO A 124 17.77 15.17 -8.82
CA PRO A 124 16.65 15.05 -9.77
C PRO A 124 16.01 13.66 -9.79
N HIS A 125 16.78 12.58 -9.58
CA HIS A 125 16.26 11.22 -9.60
C HIS A 125 15.20 10.96 -8.51
N VAL A 126 15.37 11.55 -7.32
CA VAL A 126 14.39 11.45 -6.23
C VAL A 126 13.11 12.22 -6.59
N ALA A 127 13.25 13.42 -7.17
CA ALA A 127 12.13 14.24 -7.58
C ALA A 127 11.33 13.59 -8.72
N GLU A 128 12.01 13.02 -9.72
CA GLU A 128 11.40 12.26 -10.81
C GLU A 128 10.67 11.04 -10.27
N ARG A 129 11.29 10.29 -9.35
CA ARG A 129 10.63 9.13 -8.74
C ARG A 129 9.38 9.52 -7.95
N LEU A 130 9.42 10.62 -7.19
CA LEU A 130 8.23 11.14 -6.50
C LEU A 130 7.11 11.52 -7.46
N LEU A 131 7.45 12.10 -8.61
CA LEU A 131 6.46 12.43 -9.64
C LEU A 131 5.81 11.15 -10.18
N ASP A 132 6.60 10.14 -10.56
CA ASP A 132 6.08 8.84 -11.01
C ASP A 132 5.14 8.23 -9.96
N MET A 133 5.57 8.18 -8.69
CA MET A 133 4.75 7.65 -7.60
C MET A 133 3.43 8.42 -7.44
N THR A 134 3.46 9.74 -7.61
CA THR A 134 2.26 10.58 -7.50
C THR A 134 1.29 10.32 -8.65
N LEU A 135 1.81 10.11 -9.87
CA LEU A 135 0.99 9.76 -11.03
C LEU A 135 0.39 8.36 -10.89
N ASP A 136 1.18 7.38 -10.43
CA ASP A 136 0.72 6.03 -10.12
C ASP A 136 -0.40 6.06 -9.06
N GLU A 137 -0.25 6.87 -8.00
CA GLU A 137 -1.27 7.03 -6.95
C GLU A 137 -2.54 7.70 -7.47
N LEU A 138 -2.42 8.67 -8.37
CA LEU A 138 -3.56 9.34 -9.02
C LEU A 138 -4.36 8.36 -9.90
N ASP A 139 -3.68 7.54 -10.68
CA ASP A 139 -4.33 6.53 -11.52
C ASP A 139 -4.98 5.43 -10.68
N ALA A 140 -4.30 4.96 -9.63
CA ALA A 140 -4.88 4.04 -8.65
C ALA A 140 -6.14 4.63 -7.97
N ALA A 141 -6.12 5.92 -7.61
CA ALA A 141 -7.29 6.59 -7.02
C ALA A 141 -8.48 6.65 -8.00
N ARG A 142 -8.22 6.86 -9.30
CA ARG A 142 -9.25 6.86 -10.35
C ARG A 142 -9.85 5.48 -10.55
N GLU A 143 -9.03 4.44 -10.57
CA GLU A 143 -9.49 3.05 -10.63
C GLU A 143 -10.33 2.72 -9.39
N TRP A 144 -9.89 3.15 -8.20
CA TRP A 144 -10.62 2.91 -6.96
C TRP A 144 -12.00 3.58 -6.95
N MET A 145 -12.15 4.77 -7.54
CA MET A 145 -13.45 5.41 -7.72
C MET A 145 -14.41 4.55 -8.56
N LEU A 146 -13.92 3.92 -9.63
CA LEU A 146 -14.71 3.01 -10.46
C LEU A 146 -15.11 1.74 -9.69
N ILE A 147 -14.15 1.13 -9.00
CA ILE A 147 -14.38 -0.05 -8.15
C ILE A 147 -15.47 0.25 -7.13
N LEU A 148 -15.35 1.35 -6.38
CA LEU A 148 -16.32 1.71 -5.35
C LEU A 148 -17.70 2.07 -5.90
N GLY A 149 -17.76 2.74 -7.06
CA GLY A 149 -18.98 3.31 -7.61
C GLY A 149 -19.79 2.40 -8.54
N ARG A 150 -19.18 1.37 -9.13
CA ARG A 150 -19.84 0.53 -10.16
C ARG A 150 -19.69 -0.97 -9.98
N LYS A 151 -18.62 -1.44 -9.35
CA LYS A 151 -18.41 -2.89 -9.19
C LYS A 151 -19.31 -3.50 -8.12
N THR A 152 -19.73 -4.74 -8.36
CA THR A 152 -20.49 -5.55 -7.39
C THR A 152 -19.63 -5.88 -6.16
N ALA A 153 -20.25 -6.32 -5.06
CA ALA A 153 -19.50 -6.68 -3.85
C ALA A 153 -18.46 -7.80 -4.10
N ARG A 154 -18.76 -8.72 -5.02
CA ARG A 154 -17.84 -9.79 -5.41
C ARG A 154 -16.66 -9.24 -6.20
N GLU A 155 -16.93 -8.44 -7.22
CA GLU A 155 -15.93 -7.79 -8.06
C GLU A 155 -15.01 -6.86 -7.26
N LYS A 156 -15.55 -6.11 -6.30
CA LYS A 156 -14.76 -5.28 -5.37
C LYS A 156 -13.73 -6.10 -4.59
N ILE A 157 -14.13 -7.27 -4.08
CA ILE A 157 -13.26 -8.14 -3.30
C ILE A 157 -12.21 -8.81 -4.21
N ALA A 158 -12.61 -9.30 -5.39
CA ALA A 158 -11.68 -9.83 -6.37
C ALA A 158 -10.65 -8.78 -6.80
N SER A 159 -11.08 -7.55 -7.06
CA SER A 159 -10.21 -6.42 -7.45
C SER A 159 -9.19 -6.11 -6.35
N LEU A 160 -9.62 -6.04 -5.08
CA LEU A 160 -8.71 -5.85 -3.96
C LEU A 160 -7.66 -6.96 -3.85
N LEU A 161 -8.07 -8.23 -3.98
CA LEU A 161 -7.14 -9.35 -3.93
C LEU A 161 -6.15 -9.30 -5.11
N ALA A 162 -6.62 -8.94 -6.32
CA ALA A 162 -5.77 -8.80 -7.50
C ALA A 162 -4.73 -7.69 -7.33
N ILE A 163 -5.11 -6.54 -6.78
CA ILE A 163 -4.20 -5.41 -6.54
C ILE A 163 -3.12 -5.78 -5.50
N ILE A 164 -3.50 -6.45 -4.41
CA ILE A 164 -2.53 -6.90 -3.41
C ILE A 164 -1.59 -7.97 -4.01
N ALA A 165 -2.13 -8.90 -4.80
CA ALA A 165 -1.33 -9.91 -5.50
C ALA A 165 -0.30 -9.29 -6.45
N ARG A 166 -0.70 -8.29 -7.24
CA ARG A 166 0.21 -7.55 -8.14
C ARG A 166 1.33 -6.90 -7.36
N ARG A 167 1.02 -6.18 -6.28
CA ARG A 167 2.05 -5.51 -5.46
C ARG A 167 3.02 -6.50 -4.79
N GLU A 168 2.52 -7.60 -4.24
CA GLU A 168 3.37 -8.67 -3.68
C GLU A 168 4.28 -9.30 -4.74
N SER A 169 3.77 -9.54 -5.96
CA SER A 169 4.56 -10.13 -7.05
C SER A 169 5.75 -9.26 -7.44
N VAL A 170 5.59 -7.93 -7.47
CA VAL A 170 6.68 -7.03 -7.84
C VAL A 170 7.72 -6.95 -6.72
N ILE A 171 7.30 -6.93 -5.45
CA ILE A 171 8.23 -6.93 -4.31
C ILE A 171 9.02 -8.25 -4.25
N GLY A 172 8.34 -9.38 -4.43
CA GLY A 172 8.96 -10.71 -4.41
C GLY A 172 9.66 -11.10 -5.71
N MET A 173 9.71 -10.21 -6.71
CA MET A 173 10.18 -10.48 -8.09
C MET A 173 9.64 -11.81 -8.64
N SER A 174 8.40 -12.13 -8.32
CA SER A 174 7.76 -13.39 -8.65
C SER A 174 6.81 -13.18 -9.83
N PRO A 175 6.80 -14.08 -10.83
CA PRO A 175 5.92 -13.92 -11.98
C PRO A 175 4.45 -14.02 -11.56
N LEU A 176 3.61 -13.17 -12.15
CA LEU A 176 2.14 -13.23 -12.03
C LEU A 176 1.55 -14.36 -12.91
N SER A 177 2.12 -15.56 -12.81
CA SER A 177 1.69 -16.72 -13.59
C SER A 177 1.57 -17.95 -12.69
N GLY A 178 0.42 -18.60 -12.73
CA GLY A 178 0.13 -19.76 -11.89
C GLY A 178 -0.19 -19.38 -10.45
N GLN A 179 0.31 -20.17 -9.49
CA GLN A 179 -0.03 -20.04 -8.09
C GLN A 179 0.61 -18.80 -7.45
N ILE A 180 -0.21 -17.92 -6.87
CA ILE A 180 0.21 -16.74 -6.13
C ILE A 180 -0.20 -16.86 -4.66
N ASN A 181 0.72 -16.54 -3.76
CA ASN A 181 0.41 -16.42 -2.33
C ASN A 181 0.31 -14.95 -1.96
N ILE A 182 -0.88 -14.54 -1.55
CA ILE A 182 -1.19 -13.21 -1.05
C ILE A 182 -1.13 -13.26 0.47
N ASN A 183 -0.32 -12.40 1.08
CA ASN A 183 -0.41 -12.15 2.51
C ASN A 183 -1.36 -10.98 2.75
N LEU A 184 -2.65 -11.25 2.90
CA LEU A 184 -3.69 -10.25 3.12
C LEU A 184 -3.46 -9.57 4.49
N PRO A 185 -3.02 -8.31 4.50
CA PRO A 185 -2.66 -7.61 5.73
C PRO A 185 -3.88 -7.03 6.45
N LEU A 186 -5.04 -7.08 5.80
CA LEU A 186 -6.30 -6.51 6.26
C LEU A 186 -7.15 -7.55 6.98
N THR A 187 -7.83 -7.12 8.05
CA THR A 187 -8.93 -7.89 8.63
C THR A 187 -10.18 -7.77 7.74
N ARG A 188 -11.21 -8.58 8.01
CA ARG A 188 -12.47 -8.50 7.27
C ARG A 188 -13.18 -7.17 7.53
N GLU A 189 -13.02 -6.62 8.73
CA GLU A 189 -13.51 -5.30 9.12
C GLU A 189 -12.80 -4.20 8.33
N ALA A 190 -11.47 -4.24 8.24
CA ALA A 190 -10.70 -3.28 7.45
C ALA A 190 -11.05 -3.35 5.96
N MET A 191 -11.28 -4.55 5.41
CA MET A 191 -11.78 -4.70 4.04
C MET A 191 -13.18 -4.12 3.86
N ALA A 192 -14.06 -4.29 4.85
CA ALA A 192 -15.43 -3.77 4.80
C ALA A 192 -15.42 -2.24 4.75
N ASP A 193 -14.63 -1.60 5.62
CA ASP A 193 -14.42 -0.16 5.64
C ASP A 193 -13.82 0.34 4.31
N TYR A 194 -12.76 -0.31 3.83
CA TYR A 194 -12.07 0.10 2.61
C TYR A 194 -12.89 -0.06 1.32
N LEU A 195 -13.77 -1.07 1.24
CA LEU A 195 -14.58 -1.36 0.05
C LEU A 195 -16.00 -0.76 0.11
N GLY A 196 -16.36 -0.11 1.22
CA GLY A 196 -17.71 0.36 1.47
C GLY A 196 -18.72 -0.80 1.50
N LEU A 197 -18.36 -1.92 2.14
CA LEU A 197 -19.17 -3.12 2.28
C LEU A 197 -19.46 -3.39 3.77
N THR A 198 -20.39 -4.30 4.06
CA THR A 198 -20.55 -4.81 5.43
C THR A 198 -19.57 -5.97 5.69
N LEU A 199 -19.16 -6.14 6.95
CA LEU A 199 -18.33 -7.27 7.40
C LEU A 199 -18.92 -8.63 6.97
N GLU A 200 -20.24 -8.76 7.10
CA GLU A 200 -20.99 -9.95 6.66
C GLU A 200 -20.84 -10.17 5.15
N THR A 201 -20.99 -9.12 4.35
CA THR A 201 -20.84 -9.20 2.88
C THR A 201 -19.43 -9.63 2.50
N VAL A 202 -18.40 -9.04 3.11
CA VAL A 202 -17.00 -9.45 2.87
C VAL A 202 -16.80 -10.93 3.20
N SER A 203 -17.27 -11.36 4.37
CA SER A 203 -17.15 -12.75 4.82
C SER A 203 -17.87 -13.72 3.89
N ARG A 204 -19.07 -13.36 3.40
CA ARG A 204 -19.87 -14.15 2.46
C ARG A 204 -19.16 -14.31 1.12
N GLN A 205 -18.67 -13.23 0.53
CA GLN A 205 -18.03 -13.28 -0.79
C GLN A 205 -16.70 -14.03 -0.77
N ILE A 206 -15.89 -13.84 0.28
CA ILE A 206 -14.67 -14.64 0.47
C ILE A 206 -14.99 -16.13 0.57
N SER A 207 -16.06 -16.48 1.31
CA SER A 207 -16.48 -17.87 1.43
C SER A 207 -16.98 -18.44 0.10
N ALA A 208 -17.61 -17.62 -0.75
CA ALA A 208 -18.03 -17.99 -2.10
C ALA A 208 -16.82 -18.26 -3.01
N LEU A 209 -15.89 -17.31 -3.11
CA LEU A 209 -14.63 -17.48 -3.87
C LEU A 209 -13.85 -18.73 -3.42
N LYS A 210 -13.85 -19.02 -2.12
CA LYS A 210 -13.24 -20.24 -1.58
C LYS A 210 -13.96 -21.51 -2.03
N ARG A 211 -15.30 -21.54 -1.96
CA ARG A 211 -16.11 -22.71 -2.33
C ARG A 211 -15.96 -23.05 -3.81
N GLU A 212 -15.76 -22.02 -4.63
CA GLU A 212 -15.61 -22.13 -6.09
C GLU A 212 -14.17 -22.40 -6.50
N GLY A 213 -13.23 -22.48 -5.56
CA GLY A 213 -11.83 -22.82 -5.82
C GLY A 213 -11.00 -21.67 -6.41
N ILE A 214 -11.54 -20.46 -6.51
CA ILE A 214 -10.81 -19.27 -7.00
C ILE A 214 -9.71 -18.89 -6.00
N ILE A 215 -10.00 -19.03 -4.70
CA ILE A 215 -9.03 -18.77 -3.63
C ILE A 215 -9.00 -19.91 -2.60
N HIS A 216 -7.87 -20.07 -1.94
CA HIS A 216 -7.69 -20.95 -0.80
C HIS A 216 -7.20 -20.15 0.39
N LEU A 217 -7.77 -20.41 1.57
CA LEU A 217 -7.38 -19.74 2.80
C LEU A 217 -6.39 -20.63 3.56
N ASP A 218 -5.19 -20.12 3.82
CA ASP A 218 -4.19 -20.72 4.71
C ASP A 218 -4.13 -19.88 6.00
N GLY A 219 -4.87 -20.30 7.02
CA GLY A 219 -5.07 -19.51 8.23
C GLY A 219 -5.91 -18.25 8.01
N LYS A 220 -5.61 -17.19 8.78
CA LYS A 220 -6.43 -15.96 8.80
C LYS A 220 -6.04 -14.92 7.74
N ARG A 221 -4.77 -14.85 7.39
CA ARG A 221 -4.19 -13.76 6.58
C ARG A 221 -3.54 -14.22 5.28
N ARG A 222 -3.28 -15.52 5.08
CA ARG A 222 -2.70 -16.00 3.83
C ARG A 222 -3.80 -16.51 2.91
N ILE A 223 -3.81 -16.00 1.69
CA ILE A 223 -4.70 -16.39 0.61
C ILE A 223 -3.84 -16.92 -0.53
N ARG A 224 -4.12 -18.14 -0.98
CA ARG A 224 -3.48 -18.75 -2.13
C ARG A 224 -4.45 -18.68 -3.31
N VAL A 225 -3.99 -18.18 -4.44
CA VAL A 225 -4.72 -18.07 -5.69
C VAL A 225 -4.04 -19.00 -6.68
N ASP A 226 -4.69 -20.09 -7.07
CA ASP A 226 -4.05 -21.12 -7.90
C ASP A 226 -3.99 -20.70 -9.39
N ASP A 227 -4.98 -19.92 -9.82
CA ASP A 227 -5.06 -19.32 -11.14
C ASP A 227 -5.36 -17.81 -11.02
N PHE A 228 -4.35 -16.98 -11.28
CA PHE A 228 -4.50 -15.54 -11.25
C PHE A 228 -5.45 -15.01 -12.32
N GLN A 229 -5.54 -15.66 -13.48
CA GLN A 229 -6.47 -15.25 -14.53
C GLN A 229 -7.91 -15.51 -14.12
N ALA A 230 -8.16 -16.64 -13.44
CA ALA A 230 -9.48 -16.90 -12.85
C ALA A 230 -9.88 -15.80 -11.85
N LEU A 231 -8.95 -15.32 -11.02
CA LEU A 231 -9.22 -14.18 -10.12
C LEU A 231 -9.48 -12.88 -10.89
N LEU A 232 -8.76 -12.62 -11.98
CA LEU A 232 -8.97 -11.43 -12.82
C LEU A 232 -10.33 -11.45 -13.50
N LEU A 233 -10.83 -12.60 -13.96
CA LEU A 233 -12.19 -12.69 -14.51
C LEU A 233 -13.27 -12.30 -13.50
N GLU A 234 -13.01 -12.54 -12.21
CA GLU A 234 -13.92 -12.15 -11.12
C GLU A 234 -13.90 -10.66 -10.80
N THR A 235 -12.95 -9.88 -11.33
CA THR A 235 -12.94 -8.42 -11.13
C THR A 235 -13.99 -7.71 -11.97
N GLY A 236 -14.57 -8.37 -12.98
CA GLY A 236 -15.55 -7.78 -13.89
C GLY A 236 -14.95 -6.73 -14.83
N ASP A 237 -13.63 -6.74 -15.03
CA ASP A 237 -13.00 -5.91 -16.05
C ASP A 237 -13.29 -6.53 -17.42
N ASP A 238 -14.05 -5.82 -18.25
CA ASP A 238 -14.30 -6.23 -19.64
C ASP A 238 -12.94 -6.36 -20.37
N MET A 239 -12.80 -7.37 -21.23
CA MET A 239 -11.59 -7.72 -22.00
C MET A 239 -11.10 -6.63 -22.99
N ASP A 240 -11.51 -5.37 -22.82
CA ASP A 240 -11.27 -4.24 -23.70
C ASP A 240 -10.05 -3.38 -23.27
N GLY A 241 -8.99 -4.04 -22.78
CA GLY A 241 -7.62 -3.56 -23.04
C GLY A 241 -7.05 -2.47 -22.13
N GLY A 242 -7.56 -2.26 -20.92
CA GLY A 242 -6.84 -1.49 -19.90
C GLY A 242 -5.88 -2.38 -19.13
N MET A 243 -4.58 -2.35 -19.44
CA MET A 243 -3.59 -3.05 -18.62
C MET A 243 -3.55 -2.38 -17.23
N ILE A 244 -3.86 -3.15 -16.18
CA ILE A 244 -3.72 -2.71 -14.78
C ILE A 244 -2.23 -2.45 -14.52
N PRO A 245 -1.82 -1.20 -14.19
CA PRO A 245 -0.44 -0.86 -13.85
C PRO A 245 0.08 -1.57 -12.59
#